data_AF-A0A0B7G0S7-F1
#
_entry.id   AF-A0A0B7G0S7-F1
#
_cell.length_a   1.000
_cell.length_b   1.000
_cell.length_c   1.000
_cell.angle_alpha   90.00
_cell.angle_beta   90.00
_cell.angle_gamma   90.00
#
_symmetry.space_group_name_H-M   'P 1'
#
loop_
_entity.id
_entity.type
_entity.pdbx_description
1 polymer ?
#
loop_
_entity_poly.entity_id
_entity_poly.type
_entity_poly.pdbx_seq_one_letter_code
_entity_poly.pdbx_strand_id
1 'polypeptide(L)'
;MPPSSRPRFRVCAARGCSKSTAGGAHLKACAQCKTSHYCSKACQAEDWSSHRRNCHVNSAVDRVYQHVGAHTGDNRSSDLSINLRRWEAFHTPTFVSACILGMNLSQVPQNLTQYALVIDVLPCDPTEHRAKFDVVAVGLKSFREVSNFMHQSGNGGIIDRHLQENQVTQGLGGLGQALALLRCQIPGLPCLVQVKPVLITSEAIDAHATTTSSFQGYQDWAQVFQRAIKEDWAQIYHMTSIAANCFADVKH
;
A
#
# COMPACT_ATOMS: atom_id res chain seq x y z
N MET A 1 31.37 16.83 2.31
CA MET A 1 31.13 15.39 2.12
C MET A 1 29.63 15.18 1.98
N PRO A 2 29.15 14.47 0.95
CA PRO A 2 27.71 14.20 0.84
C PRO A 2 27.29 13.26 1.97
N PRO A 3 26.09 13.41 2.55
CA PRO A 3 25.64 12.57 3.64
C PRO A 3 25.50 11.13 3.13
N SER A 4 26.16 10.20 3.82
CA SER A 4 26.12 8.76 3.56
C SER A 4 24.67 8.29 3.43
N SER A 5 24.33 7.75 2.25
CA SER A 5 23.02 7.19 1.96
C SER A 5 22.68 6.11 2.98
N ARG A 6 21.73 6.38 3.89
CA ARG A 6 21.26 5.41 4.89
C ARG A 6 20.82 4.12 4.18
N PRO A 7 21.22 2.93 4.67
CA PRO A 7 20.89 1.68 4.02
C PRO A 7 19.38 1.46 4.05
N ARG A 8 18.79 1.28 2.86
CA ARG A 8 17.37 0.95 2.74
C ARG A 8 17.15 -0.45 3.34
N PHE A 9 16.41 -0.55 4.44
CA PHE A 9 16.00 -1.83 5.01
C PHE A 9 15.11 -2.56 4.01
N ARG A 10 15.53 -3.78 3.63
CA ARG A 10 14.80 -4.64 2.69
C ARG A 10 14.92 -6.08 3.16
N VAL A 11 13.85 -6.84 3.00
CA VAL A 11 13.77 -8.27 3.35
C VAL A 11 13.51 -9.07 2.08
N CYS A 12 14.01 -10.31 2.04
CA CYS A 12 13.73 -11.25 0.97
C CYS A 12 12.23 -11.56 0.91
N ALA A 13 11.63 -11.52 -0.29
CA ALA A 13 10.20 -11.76 -0.47
C ALA A 13 9.79 -13.24 -0.49
N ALA A 14 10.74 -14.17 -0.58
CA ALA A 14 10.45 -15.61 -0.52
C ALA A 14 9.91 -16.02 0.85
N ARG A 15 8.86 -16.85 0.84
CA ARG A 15 8.28 -17.42 2.06
C ARG A 15 9.36 -18.20 2.83
N GLY A 16 9.40 -18.04 4.15
CA GLY A 16 10.38 -18.71 5.01
C GLY A 16 11.81 -18.14 4.95
N CYS A 17 12.07 -17.09 4.15
CA CYS A 17 13.40 -16.48 4.07
C CYS A 17 13.46 -15.15 4.84
N SER A 18 14.20 -15.13 5.95
CA SER A 18 14.35 -13.94 6.81
C SER A 18 15.55 -13.06 6.48
N LYS A 19 16.25 -13.32 5.35
CA LYS A 19 17.44 -12.55 4.96
C LYS A 19 17.07 -11.11 4.65
N SER A 20 17.81 -10.16 5.22
CA SER A 20 17.57 -8.73 5.07
C SER A 20 18.87 -7.96 4.84
N THR A 21 18.76 -6.75 4.31
CA THR A 21 19.92 -5.84 4.15
C THR A 21 20.50 -5.39 5.48
N ALA A 22 19.70 -5.34 6.56
CA ALA A 22 20.22 -5.12 7.91
C ALA A 22 21.07 -6.29 8.41
N GLY A 23 20.74 -7.52 8.01
CA GLY A 23 21.56 -8.70 8.25
C GLY A 23 22.74 -8.84 7.27
N GLY A 24 23.10 -7.79 6.53
CA GLY A 24 24.20 -7.78 5.56
C GLY A 24 23.91 -8.52 4.24
N ALA A 25 22.68 -9.00 4.02
CA ALA A 25 22.35 -9.73 2.80
C ALA A 25 22.25 -8.79 1.58
N HIS A 26 22.91 -9.17 0.49
CA HIS A 26 22.76 -8.48 -0.79
C HIS A 26 21.49 -8.95 -1.50
N LEU A 27 20.45 -8.12 -1.51
CA LEU A 27 19.18 -8.43 -2.18
C LEU A 27 19.11 -7.82 -3.58
N LYS A 28 18.68 -8.61 -4.56
CA LYS A 28 18.45 -8.20 -5.95
C LYS A 28 16.97 -7.91 -6.17
N ALA A 29 16.66 -6.78 -6.80
CA ALA A 29 15.29 -6.47 -7.18
C ALA A 29 14.82 -7.34 -8.35
N CYS A 30 13.52 -7.64 -8.41
CA CYS A 30 12.92 -8.25 -9.59
C CYS A 30 13.17 -7.39 -10.83
N ALA A 31 13.72 -7.97 -11.90
CA ALA A 31 14.10 -7.24 -13.10
C ALA A 31 12.89 -6.60 -13.82
N GLN A 32 11.71 -7.18 -13.70
CA GLN A 32 10.50 -6.72 -14.40
C GLN A 32 9.77 -5.61 -13.64
N CYS A 33 9.43 -5.80 -12.36
CA CYS A 33 8.62 -4.83 -11.60
C CYS A 33 9.42 -3.95 -10.62
N LYS A 34 10.67 -4.31 -10.31
CA LYS A 34 11.59 -3.60 -9.40
C LYS A 34 11.05 -3.36 -7.97
N THR A 35 9.99 -4.07 -7.57
CA THR A 35 9.34 -3.95 -6.25
C THR A 35 9.78 -5.05 -5.28
N SER A 36 9.70 -6.32 -5.67
CA SER A 36 10.16 -7.44 -4.83
C SER A 36 11.69 -7.58 -4.85
N HIS A 37 12.26 -8.01 -3.73
CA HIS A 37 13.70 -8.20 -3.56
C HIS A 37 14.01 -9.62 -3.09
N TYR A 38 15.06 -10.22 -3.64
CA TYR A 38 15.42 -11.62 -3.39
C TYR A 38 16.92 -11.75 -3.13
N CYS A 39 17.30 -12.57 -2.15
CA CYS A 39 18.72 -12.86 -1.90
C CYS A 39 19.34 -13.76 -2.98
N SER A 40 18.50 -14.50 -3.74
CA SER A 40 18.94 -15.45 -4.75
C SER A 40 17.87 -15.65 -5.84
N LYS A 41 18.28 -16.21 -6.99
CA LYS A 41 17.33 -16.65 -8.03
C LYS A 41 16.40 -17.77 -7.54
N ALA A 42 16.87 -18.63 -6.62
CA ALA A 42 16.05 -19.69 -6.05
C ALA A 42 14.87 -19.10 -5.25
N CYS A 43 15.13 -18.12 -4.38
CA CYS A 43 14.08 -17.41 -3.65
C CYS A 43 13.10 -16.68 -4.58
N GLN A 44 13.59 -16.13 -5.70
CA GLN A 44 12.71 -15.53 -6.70
C GLN A 44 11.81 -16.58 -7.38
N ALA A 45 12.35 -17.75 -7.72
CA ALA A 45 11.60 -18.82 -8.35
C ALA A 45 10.54 -19.42 -7.42
N GLU A 46 10.87 -19.56 -6.13
CA GLU A 46 9.95 -20.03 -5.08
C GLU A 46 8.76 -19.07 -4.91
N ASP A 47 9.03 -17.76 -4.84
CA ASP A 47 7.97 -16.74 -4.77
C ASP A 47 7.27 -16.50 -6.12
N TRP A 48 7.75 -17.06 -7.24
CA TRP A 48 7.25 -16.68 -8.57
C TRP A 48 5.76 -16.97 -8.75
N SER A 49 5.26 -18.07 -8.20
CA SER A 49 3.85 -18.45 -8.30
C SER A 49 2.92 -17.41 -7.65
N SER A 50 3.33 -16.82 -6.53
CA SER A 50 2.65 -15.70 -5.85
C SER A 50 2.96 -14.34 -6.48
N HIS A 51 4.20 -14.12 -6.92
CA HIS A 51 4.68 -12.82 -7.39
C HIS A 51 4.28 -12.50 -8.83
N ARG A 52 4.27 -13.49 -9.74
CA ARG A 52 4.13 -13.31 -11.20
C ARG A 52 2.97 -12.40 -11.59
N ARG A 53 1.81 -12.61 -10.95
CA ARG A 53 0.60 -11.83 -11.23
C ARG A 53 0.79 -10.36 -10.89
N ASN A 54 1.22 -10.05 -9.65
CA ASN A 54 1.52 -8.69 -9.22
C ASN A 54 2.66 -8.07 -10.03
N CYS A 55 3.64 -8.87 -10.43
CA CYS A 55 4.74 -8.44 -11.28
C CYS A 55 4.25 -7.96 -12.66
N HIS A 56 3.34 -8.70 -13.28
CA HIS A 56 2.78 -8.35 -14.58
C HIS A 56 1.91 -7.09 -14.52
N VAL A 57 1.02 -6.98 -13.54
CA VAL A 57 0.20 -5.77 -13.33
C VAL A 57 1.08 -4.54 -13.12
N ASN A 58 2.07 -4.64 -12.23
CA ASN A 58 3.02 -3.55 -11.98
C ASN A 58 3.79 -3.15 -13.25
N SER A 59 4.19 -4.13 -14.07
CA SER A 59 4.89 -3.85 -15.33
C SER A 59 4.01 -3.22 -16.40
N ALA A 60 2.71 -3.55 -16.43
CA ALA A 60 1.75 -2.95 -17.35
C ALA A 60 1.48 -1.49 -16.99
N VAL A 61 1.29 -1.21 -15.70
CA VAL A 61 1.20 0.16 -15.16
C VAL A 61 2.46 0.95 -15.53
N ASP A 62 3.66 0.40 -15.28
CA ASP A 62 4.91 1.08 -15.61
C ASP A 62 5.03 1.44 -17.10
N ARG A 63 4.56 0.58 -18.01
CA ARG A 63 4.56 0.86 -19.46
C ARG A 63 3.64 2.01 -19.85
N VAL A 64 2.44 2.08 -19.26
CA VAL A 64 1.49 3.18 -19.52
C VAL A 64 2.12 4.52 -19.11
N TYR A 65 2.71 4.58 -17.91
CA TYR A 65 3.35 5.80 -17.42
C TYR A 65 4.66 6.15 -18.13
N GLN A 66 5.42 5.14 -18.57
CA GLN A 66 6.57 5.37 -19.47
C GLN A 66 6.13 5.97 -20.80
N HIS A 67 5.02 5.51 -21.38
CA HIS A 67 4.52 6.05 -22.64
C HIS A 67 4.02 7.49 -22.49
N VAL A 68 3.27 7.77 -21.41
CA VAL A 68 2.81 9.11 -21.06
C VAL A 68 3.99 10.06 -20.79
N GLY A 69 4.99 9.63 -20.00
CA GLY A 69 6.20 10.41 -19.73
C GLY A 69 7.09 10.63 -20.94
N ALA A 70 7.14 9.69 -21.89
CA ALA A 70 7.87 9.85 -23.15
C ALA A 70 7.26 10.93 -24.06
N HIS A 71 5.94 11.16 -24.00
CA HIS A 71 5.26 12.19 -24.78
C HIS A 71 5.45 13.60 -24.19
N THR A 72 5.67 13.69 -22.87
CA THR A 72 5.91 14.96 -22.16
C THR A 72 7.40 15.25 -21.94
N GLY A 73 8.29 14.32 -22.30
CA GLY A 73 9.74 14.43 -22.04
C GLY A 73 10.13 14.21 -20.58
N ASP A 74 9.22 13.73 -19.73
CA ASP A 74 9.42 13.61 -18.29
C ASP A 74 9.61 12.15 -17.83
N ASN A 75 10.87 11.78 -17.60
CA ASN A 75 11.23 10.45 -17.10
C ASN A 75 10.80 10.20 -15.63
N ARG A 76 10.32 11.23 -14.91
CA ARG A 76 9.86 11.15 -13.51
C ARG A 76 8.66 10.22 -13.33
N SER A 77 7.85 10.03 -14.38
CA SER A 77 6.58 9.27 -14.32
C SER A 77 6.78 7.77 -14.03
N SER A 78 7.80 7.14 -14.62
CA SER A 78 8.08 5.70 -14.39
C SER A 78 8.74 5.41 -13.04
N ASP A 79 9.51 6.37 -12.53
CA ASP A 79 10.03 6.31 -11.17
C ASP A 79 8.92 6.55 -10.14
N LEU A 80 7.89 7.32 -10.50
CA LEU A 80 6.77 7.62 -9.62
C LEU A 80 5.92 6.39 -9.30
N SER A 81 5.55 5.57 -10.29
CA SER A 81 4.80 4.32 -10.05
C SER A 81 5.58 3.36 -9.15
N ILE A 82 6.88 3.21 -9.38
CA ILE A 82 7.78 2.39 -8.55
C ILE A 82 7.87 2.96 -7.13
N ASN A 83 7.98 4.28 -7.00
CA ASN A 83 8.06 4.96 -5.72
C ASN A 83 6.75 4.83 -4.94
N LEU A 84 5.60 4.94 -5.61
CA LEU A 84 4.28 4.81 -5.00
C LEU A 84 4.09 3.42 -4.42
N ARG A 85 4.42 2.37 -5.18
CA ARG A 85 4.38 0.98 -4.69
C ARG A 85 5.30 0.74 -3.51
N ARG A 86 6.48 1.37 -3.50
CA ARG A 86 7.42 1.25 -2.37
C ARG A 86 6.91 1.97 -1.12
N TRP A 87 6.30 3.14 -1.30
CA TRP A 87 5.71 3.92 -0.23
C TRP A 87 4.49 3.19 0.37
N GLU A 88 3.62 2.67 -0.49
CA GLU A 88 2.48 1.83 -0.11
C GLU A 88 2.92 0.56 0.64
N ALA A 89 3.93 -0.16 0.14
CA ALA A 89 4.46 -1.34 0.82
C ALA A 89 5.04 -1.01 2.20
N PHE A 90 5.68 0.16 2.34
CA PHE A 90 6.23 0.63 3.62
C PHE A 90 5.13 0.94 4.64
N HIS A 91 4.02 1.55 4.20
CA HIS A 91 2.88 1.90 5.05
C HIS A 91 1.80 0.81 5.16
N THR A 92 2.10 -0.43 4.77
CA THR A 92 1.14 -1.54 4.87
C THR A 92 0.57 -1.71 6.29
N PRO A 93 1.33 -1.59 7.40
CA PRO A 93 0.76 -1.62 8.75
C PRO A 93 -0.31 -0.54 8.99
N THR A 94 -0.05 0.70 8.57
CA THR A 94 -1.02 1.81 8.65
C THR A 94 -2.30 1.48 7.88
N PHE A 95 -2.16 0.85 6.72
CA PHE A 95 -3.28 0.52 5.83
C PHE A 95 -4.13 -0.59 6.45
N VAL A 96 -3.51 -1.57 7.11
CA VAL A 96 -4.22 -2.62 7.88
C VAL A 96 -5.05 -1.98 8.98
N SER A 97 -4.45 -1.12 9.81
CA SER A 97 -5.17 -0.42 10.88
C SER A 97 -6.32 0.43 10.35
N ALA A 98 -6.09 1.21 9.29
CA ALA A 98 -7.11 2.04 8.67
C ALA A 98 -8.28 1.23 8.08
N CYS A 99 -8.01 0.07 7.46
CA CYS A 99 -9.05 -0.83 6.98
C CYS A 99 -9.86 -1.44 8.13
N ILE A 100 -9.19 -1.94 9.19
CA ILE A 100 -9.87 -2.59 10.32
C ILE A 100 -10.79 -1.61 11.06
N LEU A 101 -10.23 -0.46 11.46
CA LEU A 101 -10.96 0.54 12.21
C LEU A 101 -12.00 1.24 11.34
N GLY A 102 -11.62 1.56 10.10
CA GLY A 102 -12.51 2.31 9.23
C GLY A 102 -13.67 1.48 8.71
N MET A 103 -13.41 0.26 8.25
CA MET A 103 -14.50 -0.61 7.80
C MET A 103 -15.20 -1.30 8.99
N ASN A 104 -14.79 -1.03 10.23
CA ASN A 104 -15.31 -1.66 11.45
C ASN A 104 -15.30 -3.20 11.36
N LEU A 105 -14.19 -3.77 10.89
CA LEU A 105 -14.11 -5.20 10.54
C LEU A 105 -14.16 -6.12 11.75
N SER A 106 -13.86 -5.61 12.95
CA SER A 106 -13.96 -6.38 14.20
C SER A 106 -15.41 -6.67 14.59
N GLN A 107 -16.35 -5.80 14.22
CA GLN A 107 -17.77 -5.93 14.53
C GLN A 107 -18.60 -6.35 13.32
N VAL A 108 -18.23 -5.88 12.13
CA VAL A 108 -18.98 -6.12 10.88
C VAL A 108 -18.03 -6.59 9.78
N PRO A 109 -17.55 -7.85 9.82
CA PRO A 109 -16.61 -8.38 8.83
C PRO A 109 -17.10 -8.28 7.38
N GLN A 110 -18.42 -8.26 7.15
CA GLN A 110 -19.01 -8.14 5.81
C GLN A 110 -18.63 -6.83 5.12
N ASN A 111 -18.31 -5.77 5.89
CA ASN A 111 -17.89 -4.47 5.37
C ASN A 111 -16.62 -4.55 4.52
N LEU A 112 -15.80 -5.60 4.68
CA LEU A 112 -14.64 -5.90 3.85
C LEU A 112 -14.95 -5.89 2.35
N THR A 113 -16.17 -6.27 1.97
CA THR A 113 -16.63 -6.32 0.57
C THR A 113 -17.53 -5.15 0.19
N GLN A 114 -17.97 -4.36 1.16
CA GLN A 114 -18.88 -3.23 0.95
C GLN A 114 -18.14 -1.91 0.75
N TYR A 115 -16.94 -1.80 1.31
CA TYR A 115 -16.16 -0.57 1.30
C TYR A 115 -14.74 -0.79 0.78
N ALA A 116 -14.15 0.30 0.32
CA ALA A 116 -12.74 0.39 -0.02
C ALA A 116 -12.14 1.64 0.63
N LEU A 117 -10.90 1.51 1.11
CA LEU A 117 -10.10 2.64 1.59
C LEU A 117 -9.54 3.38 0.38
N VAL A 118 -9.89 4.65 0.21
CA VAL A 118 -9.37 5.50 -0.87
C VAL A 118 -8.41 6.52 -0.27
N ILE A 119 -7.20 6.59 -0.84
CA ILE A 119 -6.12 7.46 -0.39
C ILE A 119 -5.67 8.31 -1.58
N ASP A 120 -5.90 9.61 -1.51
CA ASP A 120 -5.40 10.57 -2.49
C ASP A 120 -4.02 11.04 -2.05
N VAL A 121 -3.05 10.98 -2.96
CA VAL A 121 -1.68 11.40 -2.70
C VAL A 121 -1.14 12.33 -3.79
N LEU A 122 -0.20 13.18 -3.41
CA LEU A 122 0.60 13.99 -4.33
C LEU A 122 2.08 13.58 -4.23
N PRO A 123 2.84 13.59 -5.33
CA PRO A 123 4.29 13.43 -5.27
C PRO A 123 4.92 14.59 -4.48
N CYS A 124 5.78 14.29 -3.52
CA CYS A 124 6.59 15.32 -2.86
C CYS A 124 7.77 15.73 -3.76
N ASP A 125 8.26 16.95 -3.57
CA ASP A 125 9.48 17.41 -4.25
C ASP A 125 10.68 16.53 -3.86
N PRO A 126 11.55 16.13 -4.82
CA PRO A 126 12.76 15.33 -4.54
C PRO A 126 13.70 15.91 -3.47
N THR A 127 13.64 17.22 -3.22
CA THR A 127 14.44 17.92 -2.20
C THR A 127 13.98 17.64 -0.77
N GLU A 128 12.72 17.22 -0.59
CA GLU A 128 12.18 16.83 0.71
C GLU A 128 12.45 15.35 0.97
N HIS A 129 13.57 15.07 1.64
CA HIS A 129 14.07 13.72 1.92
C HIS A 129 13.16 12.79 2.77
N ARG A 130 11.96 13.23 3.18
CA ARG A 130 11.25 12.64 4.34
C ARG A 130 9.96 11.89 3.99
N ALA A 131 9.16 12.36 3.03
CA ALA A 131 8.01 11.64 2.50
C ALA A 131 8.11 11.68 0.97
N LYS A 132 7.89 10.55 0.29
CA LYS A 132 7.85 10.53 -1.18
C LYS A 132 6.51 11.02 -1.74
N PHE A 133 5.48 10.95 -0.89
CA PHE A 133 4.11 11.30 -1.23
C PHE A 133 3.46 11.96 -0.01
N ASP A 134 2.74 13.04 -0.27
CA ASP A 134 1.87 13.69 0.70
C ASP A 134 0.48 13.10 0.56
N VAL A 135 -0.11 12.68 1.68
CA VAL A 135 -1.51 12.26 1.70
C VAL A 135 -2.37 13.51 1.74
N VAL A 136 -3.25 13.66 0.76
CA VAL A 136 -4.16 14.81 0.63
C VAL A 136 -5.54 14.51 1.17
N ALA A 137 -6.04 13.30 0.91
CA ALA A 137 -7.34 12.88 1.41
C ALA A 137 -7.36 11.39 1.68
N VAL A 138 -8.14 10.99 2.69
CA VAL A 138 -8.40 9.59 3.03
C VAL A 138 -9.87 9.45 3.31
N GLY A 139 -10.50 8.42 2.76
CA GLY A 139 -11.90 8.16 3.01
C GLY A 139 -12.31 6.75 2.64
N LEU A 140 -13.42 6.30 3.22
CA LEU A 140 -14.09 5.10 2.74
C LEU A 140 -15.04 5.47 1.62
N LYS A 141 -15.00 4.67 0.57
CA LYS A 141 -15.97 4.71 -0.52
C LYS A 141 -16.67 3.38 -0.62
N SER A 142 -17.91 3.40 -1.12
CA SER A 142 -18.58 2.15 -1.42
C SER A 142 -17.79 1.40 -2.48
N PHE A 143 -17.73 0.08 -2.36
CA PHE A 143 -17.05 -0.75 -3.35
C PHE A 143 -17.64 -0.54 -4.75
N ARG A 144 -18.95 -0.30 -4.84
CA ARG A 144 -19.66 0.02 -6.08
C ARG A 144 -19.11 1.28 -6.76
N GLU A 145 -18.92 2.38 -6.02
CA GLU A 145 -18.33 3.61 -6.56
C GLU A 145 -16.92 3.37 -7.08
N VAL A 146 -16.09 2.65 -6.31
CA VAL A 146 -14.71 2.35 -6.70
C VAL A 146 -14.66 1.46 -7.95
N SER A 147 -15.51 0.43 -8.00
CA SER A 147 -15.61 -0.45 -9.17
C SER A 147 -16.02 0.32 -10.42
N ASN A 148 -17.04 1.18 -10.33
CA ASN A 148 -17.48 2.02 -11.45
C ASN A 148 -16.36 2.93 -11.95
N PHE A 149 -15.67 3.62 -11.03
CA PHE A 149 -14.54 4.50 -11.37
C PHE A 149 -13.42 3.73 -12.09
N MET A 150 -13.07 2.55 -11.60
CA MET A 150 -11.99 1.74 -12.19
C MET A 150 -12.37 1.20 -13.56
N HIS A 151 -13.63 0.77 -13.76
CA HIS A 151 -14.13 0.35 -15.07
C HIS A 151 -14.11 1.50 -16.10
N GLN A 152 -14.59 2.68 -15.70
CA GLN A 152 -14.59 3.88 -16.56
C GLN A 152 -13.18 4.34 -16.93
N SER A 153 -12.21 4.12 -16.02
CA SER A 153 -10.80 4.45 -16.25
C SER A 153 -10.03 3.37 -17.02
N GLY A 154 -10.71 2.33 -17.54
CA GLY A 154 -10.08 1.22 -18.26
C GLY A 154 -9.34 0.21 -17.38
N ASN A 155 -9.47 0.33 -16.05
CA ASN A 155 -8.80 -0.49 -15.04
C ASN A 155 -9.72 -1.53 -14.37
N GLY A 156 -10.94 -1.75 -14.90
CA GLY A 156 -11.96 -2.63 -14.31
C GLY A 156 -11.46 -4.05 -14.02
N GLY A 157 -10.72 -4.64 -14.97
CA GLY A 157 -10.15 -5.99 -14.81
C GLY A 157 -9.10 -6.12 -13.70
N ILE A 158 -8.62 -5.02 -13.09
CA ILE A 158 -7.80 -5.06 -11.87
C ILE A 158 -8.72 -5.29 -10.65
N ILE A 159 -9.86 -4.59 -10.60
CA ILE A 159 -10.85 -4.73 -9.52
C ILE A 159 -11.53 -6.09 -9.56
N ASP A 160 -11.94 -6.56 -10.74
CA ASP A 160 -12.58 -7.87 -10.88
C ASP A 160 -11.67 -9.00 -10.38
N ARG A 161 -10.38 -8.90 -10.69
CA ARG A 161 -9.38 -9.86 -10.22
C ARG A 161 -9.22 -9.81 -8.70
N HIS A 162 -9.19 -8.62 -8.11
CA HIS A 162 -9.13 -8.48 -6.66
C HIS A 162 -10.32 -9.15 -5.97
N LEU A 163 -11.54 -8.98 -6.49
CA LEU A 163 -12.72 -9.66 -5.96
C LEU A 163 -12.60 -11.19 -6.03
N GLN A 164 -12.15 -11.72 -7.17
CA GLN A 164 -11.96 -13.15 -7.34
C GLN A 164 -10.92 -13.71 -6.35
N GLU A 165 -9.80 -13.00 -6.16
CA GLU A 165 -8.75 -13.40 -5.22
C GLU A 165 -9.20 -13.31 -3.76
N ASN A 166 -10.00 -12.29 -3.43
CA ASN A 166 -10.59 -12.15 -2.10
C ASN A 166 -11.55 -13.31 -1.80
N GLN A 167 -12.42 -13.68 -2.76
CA GLN A 167 -13.31 -14.84 -2.64
C GLN A 167 -12.55 -16.14 -2.40
N VAL A 168 -11.44 -16.37 -3.12
CA VAL A 168 -10.57 -17.54 -2.90
C VAL A 168 -9.99 -17.53 -1.49
N THR A 169 -9.51 -16.37 -1.02
CA THR A 169 -8.93 -16.23 0.33
C THR A 169 -9.97 -16.53 1.41
N GLN A 170 -11.21 -16.06 1.22
CA GLN A 170 -12.34 -16.35 2.11
C GLN A 170 -12.74 -17.82 2.08
N GLY A 171 -12.73 -18.45 0.90
CA GLY A 171 -13.01 -19.88 0.74
C GLY A 171 -11.99 -20.80 1.43
N LEU A 172 -10.77 -20.32 1.67
CA LEU A 172 -9.74 -21.03 2.44
C LEU A 172 -9.84 -20.80 3.96
N GLY A 173 -10.88 -20.12 4.44
CA GLY A 173 -11.13 -19.87 5.86
C GLY A 173 -10.50 -18.59 6.43
N GLY A 174 -9.88 -17.75 5.59
CA GLY A 174 -9.41 -16.42 6.01
C GLY A 174 -10.54 -15.39 6.02
N LEU A 175 -10.38 -14.28 6.75
CA LEU A 175 -11.33 -13.15 6.71
C LEU A 175 -11.41 -12.52 5.30
N GLY A 176 -10.28 -12.50 4.60
CA GLY A 176 -10.15 -11.99 3.24
C GLY A 176 -9.15 -10.83 3.14
N GLN A 177 -9.31 -10.04 2.08
CA GLN A 177 -8.49 -8.90 1.74
C GLN A 177 -9.38 -7.66 1.63
N ALA A 178 -9.07 -6.62 2.40
CA ALA A 178 -9.66 -5.30 2.21
C ALA A 178 -9.04 -4.63 0.97
N LEU A 179 -9.82 -3.79 0.28
CA LEU A 179 -9.34 -3.02 -0.85
C LEU A 179 -8.84 -1.65 -0.39
N ALA A 180 -7.56 -1.34 -0.65
CA ALA A 180 -7.05 0.02 -0.62
C ALA A 180 -6.75 0.50 -2.05
N LEU A 181 -7.31 1.65 -2.44
CA LEU A 181 -7.06 2.32 -3.72
C LEU A 181 -6.29 3.61 -3.47
N LEU A 182 -5.06 3.68 -3.96
CA LEU A 182 -4.29 4.93 -3.98
C LEU A 182 -4.51 5.63 -5.30
N ARG A 183 -4.76 6.94 -5.24
CA ARG A 183 -4.90 7.83 -6.39
C ARG A 183 -3.85 8.92 -6.28
N CYS A 184 -2.80 8.79 -7.06
CA CYS A 184 -1.75 9.79 -7.15
C CYS A 184 -2.12 10.81 -8.23
N GLN A 185 -2.49 12.01 -7.80
CA GLN A 185 -2.79 13.11 -8.70
C GLN A 185 -1.46 13.76 -9.12
N ILE A 186 -1.30 14.00 -10.41
CA ILE A 186 -0.11 14.64 -10.95
C ILE A 186 -0.62 15.77 -11.84
N PRO A 187 -0.26 17.04 -11.56
CA PRO A 187 -0.68 18.15 -12.40
C PRO A 187 -0.35 17.90 -13.87
N GLY A 188 -1.37 17.99 -14.74
CA GLY A 188 -1.22 17.82 -16.19
C GLY A 188 -1.12 16.37 -16.69
N LEU A 189 -1.20 15.36 -15.82
CA LEU A 189 -1.20 13.94 -16.24
C LEU A 189 -2.45 13.20 -15.75
N PRO A 190 -2.81 12.06 -16.40
CA PRO A 190 -3.82 11.16 -15.87
C PRO A 190 -3.48 10.70 -14.45
N CYS A 191 -4.52 10.54 -13.62
CA CYS A 191 -4.38 10.06 -12.25
C CYS A 191 -3.75 8.67 -12.21
N LEU A 192 -2.65 8.54 -11.46
CA LEU A 192 -1.99 7.26 -11.20
C LEU A 192 -2.75 6.48 -10.14
N VAL A 193 -3.39 5.40 -10.56
CA VAL A 193 -4.11 4.49 -9.66
C VAL A 193 -3.25 3.28 -9.29
N GLN A 194 -3.21 2.97 -7.99
CA GLN A 194 -2.59 1.75 -7.47
C GLN A 194 -3.59 1.02 -6.58
N VAL A 195 -3.90 -0.22 -6.95
CA VAL A 195 -4.70 -1.11 -6.12
C VAL A 195 -3.79 -1.89 -5.18
N LYS A 196 -4.12 -1.89 -3.89
CA LYS A 196 -3.45 -2.64 -2.85
C LYS A 196 -4.46 -3.54 -2.13
N PRO A 197 -4.39 -4.87 -2.34
CA PRO A 197 -5.04 -5.83 -1.47
C PRO A 197 -4.38 -5.81 -0.09
N VAL A 198 -5.15 -5.53 0.94
CA VAL A 198 -4.69 -5.50 2.35
C VAL A 198 -5.21 -6.76 3.03
N LEU A 199 -4.32 -7.72 3.30
CA LEU A 199 -4.69 -8.95 3.99
C LEU A 199 -5.12 -8.63 5.43
N ILE A 200 -6.31 -9.09 5.82
CA ILE A 200 -6.84 -8.95 7.17
C ILE A 200 -6.76 -10.31 7.86
N THR A 201 -5.97 -10.40 8.93
CA THR A 201 -5.82 -11.62 9.73
C THR A 201 -6.54 -11.48 11.06
N SER A 202 -6.86 -12.60 11.71
CA SER A 202 -7.49 -12.59 13.03
C SER A 202 -6.60 -11.90 14.07
N GLU A 203 -5.30 -12.13 14.03
CA GLU A 203 -4.34 -11.47 14.94
C GLU A 203 -4.35 -9.95 14.76
N ALA A 204 -4.49 -9.49 13.51
CA ALA A 204 -4.62 -8.06 13.22
C ALA A 204 -5.94 -7.51 13.78
N ILE A 205 -7.05 -8.23 13.69
CA ILE A 205 -8.33 -7.82 14.28
C ILE A 205 -8.22 -7.75 15.81
N ASP A 206 -7.66 -8.78 16.44
CA ASP A 206 -7.52 -8.87 17.89
C ASP A 206 -6.63 -7.75 18.44
N ALA A 207 -5.56 -7.39 17.72
CA ALA A 207 -4.69 -6.26 18.07
C ALA A 207 -5.41 -4.90 18.06
N HIS A 208 -6.58 -4.80 17.41
CA HIS A 208 -7.42 -3.60 17.35
C HIS A 208 -8.74 -3.76 18.11
N ALA A 209 -8.98 -4.90 18.78
CA ALA A 209 -10.26 -5.20 19.43
C ALA A 209 -10.58 -4.27 20.61
N THR A 210 -9.56 -3.73 21.28
CA THR A 210 -9.72 -2.77 22.39
C THR A 210 -9.85 -1.32 21.91
N THR A 211 -9.67 -1.07 20.62
CA THR A 211 -9.74 0.28 20.04
C THR A 211 -11.17 0.59 19.64
N THR A 212 -11.88 1.31 20.50
CA THR A 212 -13.28 1.73 20.29
C THR A 212 -13.38 2.90 19.32
N SER A 213 -12.87 2.74 18.10
CA SER A 213 -12.86 3.80 17.08
C SER A 213 -13.66 3.32 15.87
N SER A 214 -14.91 3.76 15.73
CA SER A 214 -15.69 3.55 14.50
C SER A 214 -15.51 4.75 13.55
N PHE A 215 -15.52 4.49 12.24
CA PHE A 215 -15.35 5.53 11.22
C PHE A 215 -16.41 6.63 11.27
N GLN A 216 -17.56 6.36 11.90
CA GLN A 216 -18.71 7.28 11.99
C GLN A 216 -18.49 8.42 13.00
N GLY A 217 -17.49 8.34 13.89
CA GLY A 217 -17.25 9.32 14.95
C GLY A 217 -16.18 10.39 14.66
N TYR A 218 -15.39 10.27 13.60
CA TYR A 218 -14.22 11.12 13.37
C TYR A 218 -14.44 12.12 12.23
N GLN A 219 -14.35 13.42 12.54
CA GLN A 219 -14.48 14.48 11.53
C GLN A 219 -13.26 14.64 10.62
N ASP A 220 -12.10 14.02 10.91
CA ASP A 220 -10.92 14.13 10.02
C ASP A 220 -10.00 12.90 10.02
N TRP A 221 -10.45 11.81 9.38
CA TRP A 221 -9.63 10.62 9.13
C TRP A 221 -8.37 10.89 8.30
N ALA A 222 -8.39 11.94 7.46
CA ALA A 222 -7.21 12.31 6.69
C ALA A 222 -6.10 12.79 7.63
N GLN A 223 -6.42 13.63 8.62
CA GLN A 223 -5.46 14.04 9.64
C GLN A 223 -4.92 12.87 10.48
N VAL A 224 -5.81 11.95 10.91
CA VAL A 224 -5.40 10.76 11.68
C VAL A 224 -4.45 9.88 10.87
N PHE A 225 -4.80 9.60 9.62
CA PHE A 225 -3.98 8.77 8.73
C PHE A 225 -2.66 9.47 8.36
N GLN A 226 -2.67 10.77 8.11
CA GLN A 226 -1.47 11.58 7.91
C GLN A 226 -0.54 11.53 9.13
N ARG A 227 -1.09 11.65 10.34
CA ARG A 227 -0.34 11.54 11.59
C ARG A 227 0.28 10.15 11.74
N ALA A 228 -0.50 9.09 11.52
CA ALA A 228 0.00 7.72 11.59
C ALA A 228 1.12 7.46 10.56
N ILE A 229 1.00 7.95 9.33
CA ILE A 229 2.07 7.86 8.32
C ILE A 229 3.33 8.59 8.79
N LYS A 230 3.20 9.81 9.33
CA LYS A 230 4.34 10.57 9.86
C LYS A 230 5.00 9.87 11.06
N GLU A 231 4.21 9.22 11.91
CA GLU A 231 4.69 8.49 13.09
C GLU A 231 5.34 7.14 12.75
N ASP A 232 4.79 6.36 11.81
CA ASP A 232 5.43 5.14 11.30
C ASP A 232 6.82 5.43 10.72
N TRP A 233 6.96 6.58 10.05
CA TRP A 233 8.25 7.11 9.62
C TRP A 233 9.18 7.41 10.81
N ALA A 234 8.68 8.06 11.88
CA ALA A 234 9.47 8.41 13.06
C ALA A 234 9.92 7.19 13.89
N GLN A 235 9.07 6.17 14.02
CA GLN A 235 9.32 4.95 14.78
C GLN A 235 10.46 4.11 14.21
N ILE A 236 10.60 4.02 12.89
CA ILE A 236 11.70 3.27 12.26
C ILE A 236 13.05 3.98 12.46
N TYR A 237 13.04 5.30 12.68
CA TYR A 237 14.26 6.04 13.03
C TYR A 237 14.55 6.07 14.54
N HIS A 238 13.59 5.72 15.41
CA HIS A 238 13.72 5.75 16.87
C HIS A 238 13.35 4.43 17.61
N MET A 239 13.17 3.31 16.90
CA MET A 239 12.94 1.95 17.43
C MET A 239 11.90 1.80 18.57
N THR A 240 10.64 2.22 18.38
CA THR A 240 9.51 1.81 19.25
C THR A 240 8.22 1.62 18.45
N SER A 241 7.39 0.63 18.84
CA SER A 241 6.18 0.17 18.14
C SER A 241 4.93 0.94 18.58
N ILE A 242 4.33 1.74 17.70
CA ILE A 242 3.17 2.61 18.00
C ILE A 242 2.29 2.76 16.73
N ALA A 243 1.84 1.70 16.07
CA ALA A 243 0.78 1.88 15.06
C ALA A 243 -0.60 1.98 15.73
N ALA A 244 -0.80 1.23 16.83
CA ALA A 244 -2.08 1.17 17.53
C ALA A 244 -2.43 2.46 18.32
N ASN A 245 -1.44 3.14 18.91
CA ASN A 245 -1.74 4.32 19.76
C ASN A 245 -2.10 5.57 18.94
N CYS A 246 -1.64 5.70 17.68
CA CYS A 246 -1.99 6.84 16.83
C CYS A 246 -3.50 7.00 16.62
N PHE A 247 -4.21 5.86 16.52
CA PHE A 247 -5.65 5.80 16.29
C PHE A 247 -6.48 5.82 17.59
N ALA A 248 -5.83 5.84 18.76
CA ALA A 248 -6.48 5.89 20.07
C ALA A 248 -6.56 7.32 20.65
N ASP A 249 -5.67 8.22 20.22
CA ASP A 249 -5.42 9.51 20.90
C ASP A 249 -6.11 10.74 20.30
N VAL A 250 -7.05 10.59 19.37
CA VAL A 250 -7.83 11.73 18.88
C VAL A 250 -9.16 11.76 19.63
N LYS A 251 -9.18 12.45 20.77
CA LYS A 251 -10.39 12.92 21.45
C LYS A 251 -10.43 14.43 21.29
N HIS A 252 -11.36 14.95 20.50
CA HIS A 252 -12.04 16.24 20.74
C HIS A 252 -13.38 16.24 20.00
#